data_AF-A0A949IHT4-F1
#
_entry.id   AF-A0A949IHT4-F1
#
_cell.length_a   1.000
_cell.length_b   1.000
_cell.length_c   1.000
_cell.angle_alpha   90.00
_cell.angle_beta   90.00
_cell.angle_gamma   90.00
#
_symmetry.space_group_name_H-M   'P 1'
#
loop_
_entity.id
_entity.type
_entity.pdbx_description
1 polymer ?
#
loop_
_entity_poly.entity_id
_entity_poly.type
_entity_poly.pdbx_seq_one_letter_code
_entity_poly.pdbx_strand_id
1 'polypeptide(L)'
;MNVGPLSRLMNTKVKSSSDNWRSLLESGKEAQGNRQYEEAEQFYAAAYDEAKERLGEKNIVISEILMQVATLKEATGNIEGAKAIRGRARKIIADFAASQDETKQA
;
A
#
# COMPACT_ATOMS: atom_id res chain seq x y z
N MET A 1 -42.87 -10.48 -15.85
CA MET A 1 -41.46 -10.67 -16.25
C MET A 1 -40.60 -9.80 -15.36
N ASN A 2 -39.65 -10.44 -14.69
CA ASN A 2 -38.86 -9.90 -13.58
C ASN A 2 -37.71 -9.03 -14.15
N VAL A 3 -37.87 -7.70 -14.13
CA VAL A 3 -36.75 -6.78 -14.37
C VAL A 3 -36.03 -6.58 -13.04
N GLY A 4 -35.00 -7.39 -12.81
CA GLY A 4 -34.28 -7.46 -11.52
C GLY A 4 -33.66 -6.11 -11.11
N PRO A 5 -33.68 -5.73 -9.82
CA PRO A 5 -33.08 -4.50 -9.33
C PRO A 5 -31.61 -4.69 -8.92
N LEU A 6 -30.84 -5.52 -9.61
CA LEU A 6 -29.47 -5.87 -9.18
C LEU A 6 -28.36 -4.98 -9.77
N SER A 7 -28.67 -4.08 -10.70
CA SER A 7 -27.66 -3.16 -11.27
C SER A 7 -27.38 -1.93 -10.39
N ARG A 8 -28.00 -1.82 -9.21
CA ARG A 8 -27.90 -0.62 -8.34
C ARG A 8 -27.11 -0.84 -7.04
N LEU A 9 -26.49 -2.01 -6.83
CA LEU A 9 -25.74 -2.33 -5.60
C LEU A 9 -24.20 -2.34 -5.73
N MET A 10 -23.64 -1.98 -6.89
CA MET A 10 -22.17 -1.87 -7.04
C MET A 10 -21.64 -0.43 -7.08
N ASN A 11 -22.50 0.57 -6.84
CA ASN A 11 -22.11 1.99 -6.91
C ASN A 11 -22.30 2.75 -5.59
N THR A 12 -22.27 2.05 -4.46
CA THR A 12 -22.24 2.67 -3.13
C THR A 12 -21.32 1.92 -2.18
N LYS A 13 -20.12 1.54 -2.64
CA LYS A 13 -19.00 1.64 -1.69
C LYS A 13 -18.81 3.14 -1.54
N VAL A 14 -19.49 3.67 -0.53
CA VAL A 14 -19.16 4.96 0.08
C VAL A 14 -17.64 4.98 0.08
N LYS A 15 -17.01 5.77 -0.81
CA LYS A 15 -15.63 6.21 -0.62
C LYS A 15 -15.73 7.02 0.65
N SER A 16 -15.72 6.32 1.76
CA SER A 16 -15.85 6.94 3.05
C SER A 16 -14.61 7.77 3.17
N SER A 17 -14.74 8.96 3.73
CA SER A 17 -13.60 9.84 3.95
C SER A 17 -12.53 9.18 4.88
N SER A 18 -12.81 7.97 5.38
CA SER A 18 -11.95 7.02 6.09
C SER A 18 -11.17 6.00 5.21
N ASP A 19 -11.43 5.90 3.91
CA ASP A 19 -10.65 5.09 2.95
C ASP A 19 -9.39 5.86 2.49
N ASN A 20 -8.55 6.22 3.45
CA ASN A 20 -7.24 6.80 3.19
C ASN A 20 -6.21 5.68 3.27
N TRP A 21 -5.23 5.66 2.37
CA TRP A 21 -4.12 4.69 2.40
C TRP A 21 -3.44 4.61 3.77
N ARG A 22 -3.44 5.73 4.52
CA ARG A 22 -2.95 5.78 5.92
C ARG A 22 -3.74 4.86 6.84
N SER A 23 -5.07 4.92 6.81
CA SER A 23 -5.92 4.10 7.66
C SER A 23 -5.78 2.62 7.32
N LEU A 24 -5.72 2.29 6.02
CA LEU A 24 -5.47 0.93 5.55
C LEU A 24 -4.10 0.41 6.00
N LEU A 25 -3.07 1.26 5.94
CA LEU A 25 -1.72 0.93 6.41
C LEU A 25 -1.71 0.62 7.92
N GLU A 26 -2.41 1.41 8.73
CA GLU A 26 -2.52 1.18 10.17
C GLU A 26 -3.29 -0.11 10.49
N SER A 27 -4.42 -0.37 9.81
CA SER A 27 -5.15 -1.65 9.94
C SER A 27 -4.29 -2.85 9.55
N GLY A 28 -3.45 -2.72 8.51
CA GLY A 28 -2.49 -3.76 8.13
C GLY A 28 -1.43 -4.04 9.19
N LYS A 29 -0.90 -2.99 9.85
CA LYS A 29 0.06 -3.13 10.96
C LYS A 29 -0.57 -3.82 12.17
N GLU A 30 -1.80 -3.47 12.50
CA GLU A 30 -2.56 -4.09 13.59
C GLU A 30 -2.80 -5.58 13.32
N ALA A 31 -3.32 -5.91 12.13
CA ALA A 31 -3.55 -7.29 11.71
C ALA A 31 -2.25 -8.12 11.74
N GLN A 32 -1.12 -7.55 11.30
CA GLN A 32 0.19 -8.18 11.38
C GLN A 32 0.61 -8.43 12.84
N GLY A 33 0.37 -7.49 13.76
CA GLY A 33 0.61 -7.64 15.19
C GLY A 33 -0.21 -8.78 15.81
N ASN A 34 -1.45 -8.95 15.34
CA ASN A 34 -2.35 -10.03 15.74
C ASN A 34 -2.05 -11.38 15.05
N ARG A 35 -0.98 -11.47 14.26
CA ARG A 35 -0.62 -12.63 13.42
C ARG A 35 -1.67 -13.00 12.37
N GLN A 36 -2.54 -12.07 12.00
CA GLN A 36 -3.50 -12.21 10.90
C GLN A 36 -2.81 -11.82 9.57
N TYR A 37 -1.85 -12.63 9.14
CA TYR A 37 -0.96 -12.27 8.03
C TYR A 37 -1.68 -12.13 6.68
N GLU A 38 -2.70 -12.95 6.41
CA GLU A 38 -3.49 -12.86 5.18
C GLU A 38 -4.32 -11.56 5.11
N GLU A 39 -4.88 -11.15 6.26
CA GLU A 39 -5.65 -9.92 6.38
C GLU A 39 -4.74 -8.69 6.25
N ALA A 40 -3.56 -8.73 6.89
CA ALA A 40 -2.52 -7.71 6.76
C ALA A 40 -2.08 -7.53 5.29
N GLU A 41 -1.93 -8.62 4.54
CA GLU A 41 -1.58 -8.56 3.11
C GLU A 41 -2.65 -7.83 2.29
N GLN A 42 -3.93 -8.09 2.55
CA GLN A 42 -5.04 -7.41 1.88
C GLN A 42 -5.07 -5.92 2.22
N PHE A 43 -4.88 -5.56 3.49
CA PHE A 43 -4.82 -4.16 3.91
C PHE A 43 -3.66 -3.40 3.28
N TYR A 44 -2.46 -3.99 3.25
CA TYR A 44 -1.32 -3.34 2.61
C TYR A 44 -1.46 -3.24 1.10
N ALA A 45 -2.06 -4.23 0.43
CA ALA A 45 -2.37 -4.15 -0.99
C ALA A 45 -3.35 -3.01 -1.29
N ALA A 46 -4.45 -2.92 -0.54
CA ALA A 46 -5.41 -1.83 -0.67
C ALA A 46 -4.78 -0.46 -0.37
N ALA A 47 -3.92 -0.36 0.66
CA ALA A 47 -3.19 0.85 0.97
C ALA A 47 -2.25 1.27 -0.18
N TYR A 48 -1.58 0.31 -0.80
CA TYR A 48 -0.67 0.54 -1.92
C TYR A 48 -1.42 1.07 -3.14
N ASP A 49 -2.53 0.44 -3.54
CA ASP A 49 -3.33 0.87 -4.69
C ASP A 49 -3.90 2.27 -4.47
N GLU A 50 -4.49 2.55 -3.31
CA GLU A 50 -5.04 3.87 -2.99
C GLU A 50 -3.93 4.96 -2.93
N ALA A 51 -2.78 4.64 -2.33
CA ALA A 51 -1.64 5.57 -2.31
C ALA A 51 -1.09 5.81 -3.72
N LYS A 52 -1.04 4.77 -4.56
CA LYS A 52 -0.55 4.85 -5.93
C LYS A 52 -1.45 5.72 -6.79
N GLU A 53 -2.77 5.54 -6.69
CA GLU A 53 -3.75 6.36 -7.42
C GLU A 53 -3.73 7.83 -6.98
N ARG A 54 -3.57 8.10 -5.68
CA ARG A 54 -3.60 9.47 -5.14
C ARG A 54 -2.30 10.24 -5.25
N LEU A 55 -1.17 9.58 -4.98
CA LEU A 55 0.14 10.22 -4.80
C LEU A 55 1.14 9.88 -5.92
N GLY A 56 0.82 8.87 -6.73
CA GLY A 56 1.71 8.34 -7.76
C GLY A 56 2.68 7.27 -7.23
N GLU A 57 3.15 6.42 -8.15
CA GLU A 57 3.98 5.24 -7.85
C GLU A 57 5.40 5.57 -7.33
N LYS A 58 5.88 6.79 -7.57
CA LYS A 58 7.22 7.27 -7.17
C LYS A 58 7.22 8.09 -5.88
N ASN A 59 6.19 7.96 -5.06
CA ASN A 59 6.10 8.69 -3.80
C ASN A 59 6.79 7.94 -2.65
N ILE A 60 7.43 8.66 -1.72
CA ILE A 60 8.03 8.05 -0.51
C ILE A 60 6.99 7.25 0.29
N VAL A 61 5.73 7.67 0.30
CA VAL A 61 4.64 6.92 0.94
C VAL A 61 4.53 5.49 0.40
N ILE A 62 4.71 5.30 -0.90
CA ILE A 62 4.70 3.97 -1.51
C ILE A 62 5.84 3.12 -0.97
N SER A 63 7.02 3.72 -0.79
CA SER A 63 8.16 3.01 -0.20
C SER A 63 7.90 2.57 1.24
N GLU A 64 7.19 3.38 2.04
CA GLU A 64 6.81 3.03 3.41
C GLU A 64 5.87 1.82 3.44
N ILE A 65 4.84 1.82 2.59
CA ILE A 65 3.90 0.69 2.47
C ILE A 65 4.65 -0.58 2.04
N LEU A 66 5.53 -0.48 1.04
CA LEU A 66 6.35 -1.61 0.60
C LEU A 66 7.27 -2.14 1.72
N MET A 67 7.80 -1.28 2.59
CA MET A 67 8.59 -1.74 3.74
C MET A 67 7.74 -2.55 4.74
N GLN A 68 6.48 -2.19 4.94
CA GLN A 68 5.58 -2.99 5.79
C GLN A 68 5.28 -4.35 5.15
N VAL A 69 5.01 -4.38 3.84
CA VAL A 69 4.82 -5.65 3.11
C VAL A 69 6.07 -6.53 3.18
N ALA A 70 7.27 -5.94 3.06
CA ALA A 70 8.50 -6.71 3.21
C ALA A 70 8.60 -7.35 4.61
N THR A 71 8.30 -6.58 5.66
CA THR A 71 8.30 -7.08 7.04
C THR A 71 7.28 -8.22 7.22
N LEU A 72 6.08 -8.07 6.65
CA LEU A 72 5.07 -9.12 6.64
C LEU A 72 5.59 -10.40 5.97
N LYS A 73 6.19 -10.28 4.78
CA LYS A 73 6.76 -11.42 4.06
C LYS A 73 7.90 -12.09 4.84
N GLU A 74 8.74 -11.34 5.56
CA GLU A 74 9.74 -11.92 6.48
C GLU A 74 9.06 -12.72 7.59
N ALA A 75 7.98 -12.19 8.18
CA ALA A 75 7.22 -12.87 9.23
C ALA A 75 6.51 -14.14 8.74
N THR A 76 6.09 -14.20 7.48
CA THR A 76 5.52 -15.41 6.85
C THR A 76 6.58 -16.36 6.27
N GLY A 77 7.87 -16.10 6.49
CA GLY A 77 8.97 -16.95 6.02
C GLY A 77 9.40 -16.73 4.57
N ASN A 78 8.80 -15.78 3.85
CA ASN A 78 9.17 -15.44 2.47
C ASN A 78 10.26 -14.34 2.44
N ILE A 79 11.48 -14.74 2.83
CA ILE A 79 12.63 -13.84 2.94
C ILE A 79 13.09 -13.31 1.58
N GLU A 80 13.03 -14.12 0.53
CA GLU A 80 13.45 -13.69 -0.82
C GLU A 80 12.49 -12.63 -1.40
N GLY A 81 11.18 -12.85 -1.25
CA GLY A 81 10.16 -11.86 -1.63
C GLY A 81 10.32 -10.56 -0.85
N ALA A 82 10.57 -10.64 0.46
CA ALA A 82 10.83 -9.47 1.28
C ALA A 82 12.04 -8.65 0.82
N LYS A 83 13.16 -9.31 0.49
CA LYS A 83 14.37 -8.64 -0.03
C LYS A 83 14.08 -7.91 -1.35
N ALA A 84 13.34 -8.54 -2.26
CA ALA A 84 12.97 -7.92 -3.53
C ALA A 84 12.11 -6.67 -3.32
N ILE A 85 11.11 -6.74 -2.43
CA ILE A 85 10.22 -5.62 -2.10
C ILE A 85 11.01 -4.50 -1.42
N ARG A 86 11.89 -4.82 -0.46
CA ARG A 86 12.76 -3.84 0.21
C ARG A 86 13.70 -3.15 -0.79
N GLY A 87 14.18 -3.88 -1.80
CA GLY A 87 14.96 -3.30 -2.90
C GLY A 87 14.18 -2.27 -3.70
N ARG A 88 12.91 -2.55 -4.03
CA ARG A 88 12.02 -1.59 -4.70
C ARG A 88 11.77 -0.35 -3.86
N ALA A 89 11.46 -0.50 -2.57
CA ALA A 89 11.24 0.61 -1.65
C ALA A 89 12.47 1.54 -1.57
N ARG A 90 13.67 0.96 -1.44
CA ARG A 90 14.92 1.72 -1.42
C ARG A 90 15.17 2.48 -2.72
N LYS A 91 14.83 1.90 -3.87
CA LYS A 91 14.97 2.57 -5.15
C LYS A 91 14.10 3.82 -5.24
N ILE A 92 12.85 3.75 -4.77
CA ILE A 92 11.95 4.92 -4.73
C ILE A 92 12.54 6.04 -3.85
N ILE A 93 13.08 5.69 -2.68
CA ILE A 93 13.72 6.65 -1.77
C ILE A 93 14.97 7.27 -2.42
N ALA A 94 15.80 6.46 -3.08
CA ALA A 94 17.00 6.93 -3.76
C ALA A 94 16.66 7.87 -4.93
N ASP A 95 15.69 7.52 -5.77
CA ASP A 95 15.21 8.36 -6.87
C ASP A 95 14.62 9.69 -6.34
N PHE A 96 13.87 9.64 -5.23
CA PHE A 96 13.35 10.84 -4.59
C PHE A 96 14.48 11.74 -4.07
N ALA A 97 15.47 11.17 -3.38
CA ALA A 97 16.62 11.91 -2.86
C ALA A 97 17.42 12.58 -3.99
N ALA A 98 17.74 11.83 -5.06
CA ALA A 98 18.44 12.36 -6.23
C ALA A 98 17.69 13.53 -6.87
N SER A 99 16.36 13.43 -6.98
CA SER A 99 15.52 14.51 -7.51
C SER A 99 15.51 15.77 -6.64
N GLN A 100 15.73 15.65 -5.33
CA GLN A 100 15.84 16.78 -4.40
C GLN A 100 17.22 17.44 -4.47
N ASP A 101 18.28 16.68 -4.68
CA ASP A 101 19.66 17.19 -4.79
C ASP A 101 19.86 18.03 -6.07
N GLU A 102 19.26 17.64 -7.19
CA GLU A 102 19.31 18.41 -8.45
C GLU A 102 18.67 19.80 -8.32
N THR A 103 17.62 19.95 -7.49
CA THR A 103 16.97 21.26 -7.26
C THR A 103 17.76 22.21 -6.38
N LYS A 104 18.80 21.75 -5.67
CA LYS A 104 19.65 22.59 -4.82
C LYS A 104 20.94 23.08 -5.50
N GLN A 105 21.24 22.59 -6.70
CA GLN A 105 22.45 22.94 -7.45
C GLN A 105 22.22 23.95 -8.59
N ALA A 106 21.01 24.50 -8.73
CA ALA A 106 20.64 25.50 -9.75
C ALA A 106 20.58 26.93 -9.19
#